data_AF-A0A955R7A2-F1
#
_entry.id   AF-A0A955R7A2-F1
#
_cell.length_a   1.000
_cell.length_b   1.000
_cell.length_c   1.000
_cell.angle_alpha   90.00
_cell.angle_beta   90.00
_cell.angle_gamma   90.00
#
_symmetry.space_group_name_H-M   'P 1'
#
loop_
_entity.id
_entity.type
_entity.pdbx_description
1 polymer ?
#
loop_
_entity_poly.entity_id
_entity_poly.type
_entity_poly.pdbx_seq_one_letter_code
_entity_poly.pdbx_strand_id
1 'polypeptide(L)'
;MTLLLTIALAADQEREQVERPPALQPEAGCSLWRGTAAGNDPSTLLELEICGPGGALTGRLQWSSTTSGHNTRTVRGSLDASTVTLADVAMPVSAPAPGWRFCTIDQYTLARTSPDALDGHYASRSCNDRAEVHLTRVSGTLPEPGDPGALPPLPPASGLCMVAPVPFGLWLLGLLALRRRD
;
A
#
# COMPACT_ATOMS: atom_id res chain seq x y z
N MET A 1 -32.39 53.02 23.05
CA MET A 1 -31.20 52.15 23.15
C MET A 1 -31.69 50.73 22.93
N THR A 2 -31.69 50.28 21.69
CA THR A 2 -32.35 49.02 21.28
C THR A 2 -31.30 47.93 21.14
N LEU A 3 -31.37 46.96 22.06
CA LEU A 3 -30.50 45.79 22.09
C LEU A 3 -31.01 44.79 21.05
N LEU A 4 -30.36 44.73 19.88
CA LEU A 4 -30.59 43.69 18.87
C LEU A 4 -29.86 42.41 19.30
N LEU A 5 -30.63 41.47 19.85
CA LEU A 5 -30.17 40.13 20.21
C LEU A 5 -30.14 39.25 18.95
N THR A 6 -28.98 39.12 18.33
CA THR A 6 -28.79 38.23 17.17
C THR A 6 -28.70 36.78 17.67
N ILE A 7 -29.80 36.03 17.57
CA ILE A 7 -29.79 34.59 17.80
C ILE A 7 -29.06 33.94 16.62
N ALA A 8 -27.78 33.61 16.81
CA ALA A 8 -27.05 32.74 15.88
C ALA A 8 -27.63 31.33 16.02
N LEU A 9 -28.54 30.97 15.12
CA LEU A 9 -28.96 29.59 14.92
C LEU A 9 -27.74 28.81 14.42
N ALA A 10 -27.01 28.21 15.36
CA ALA A 10 -26.14 27.08 15.06
C ALA A 10 -27.07 25.95 14.60
N ALA A 11 -27.30 25.89 13.29
CA ALA A 11 -27.82 24.69 12.66
C ALA A 11 -26.74 23.62 12.81
N ASP A 12 -26.77 22.95 13.96
CA ASP A 12 -26.06 21.70 14.19
C ASP A 12 -26.78 20.67 13.29
N GLN A 13 -26.49 20.71 11.99
CA GLN A 13 -26.89 19.64 11.10
C GLN A 13 -26.19 18.41 11.63
N GLU A 14 -26.96 17.49 12.20
CA GLU A 14 -26.59 16.09 12.38
C GLU A 14 -26.22 15.55 10.99
N ARG A 15 -24.97 15.79 10.58
CA ARG A 15 -24.42 15.20 9.37
C ARG A 15 -24.40 13.71 9.63
N GLU A 16 -25.21 12.99 8.87
CA GLU A 16 -25.23 11.54 8.86
C GLU A 16 -23.80 11.05 8.69
N GLN A 17 -23.25 10.45 9.76
CA GLN A 17 -21.89 9.96 9.76
C GLN A 17 -21.82 8.77 8.82
N VAL A 18 -20.93 8.85 7.83
CA VAL A 18 -20.73 7.72 6.91
C VAL A 18 -20.02 6.60 7.64
N GLU A 19 -20.57 5.39 7.56
CA GLU A 19 -19.94 4.19 8.11
C GLU A 19 -18.59 3.94 7.41
N ARG A 20 -17.56 3.60 8.20
CA ARG A 20 -16.24 3.25 7.65
C ARG A 20 -16.27 1.83 7.08
N PRO A 21 -15.52 1.56 6.00
CA PRO A 21 -15.35 0.20 5.51
C PRO A 21 -14.58 -0.65 6.54
N PRO A 22 -14.66 -1.99 6.44
CA PRO A 22 -13.78 -2.87 7.20
C PRO A 22 -12.30 -2.51 7.03
N ALA A 23 -11.52 -2.72 8.08
CA ALA A 23 -10.09 -2.44 8.04
C ALA A 23 -9.36 -3.33 7.01
N LEU A 24 -8.27 -2.81 6.44
CA LEU A 24 -7.44 -3.60 5.53
C LEU A 24 -6.89 -4.82 6.26
N GLN A 25 -6.97 -5.98 5.60
CA GLN A 25 -6.44 -7.23 6.11
C GLN A 25 -5.00 -7.39 5.62
N PRO A 26 -4.04 -7.63 6.53
CA PRO A 26 -2.64 -7.75 6.15
C PRO A 26 -2.38 -9.01 5.32
N GLU A 27 -1.70 -8.86 4.19
CA GLU A 27 -1.23 -9.95 3.34
C GLU A 27 0.18 -10.43 3.73
N ALA A 28 0.44 -11.72 3.50
CA ALA A 28 1.74 -12.32 3.82
C ALA A 28 2.86 -11.70 2.97
N GLY A 29 3.95 -11.29 3.62
CA GLY A 29 5.07 -10.62 2.95
C GLY A 29 4.87 -9.12 2.71
N CYS A 30 3.79 -8.54 3.23
CA CYS A 30 3.51 -7.12 3.19
C CYS A 30 3.61 -6.50 4.59
N SER A 31 3.78 -5.17 4.61
CA SER A 31 3.70 -4.37 5.84
C SER A 31 2.43 -3.55 5.84
N LEU A 32 1.73 -3.53 6.98
CA LEU A 32 0.51 -2.73 7.19
C LEU A 32 0.82 -1.53 8.08
N TRP A 33 0.36 -0.37 7.65
CA TRP A 33 0.55 0.92 8.29
C TRP A 33 -0.80 1.59 8.50
N ARG A 34 -0.94 2.35 9.58
CA ARG A 34 -2.16 3.10 9.89
C ARG A 34 -1.85 4.48 10.42
N GLY A 35 -2.69 5.44 10.09
CA GLY A 35 -2.61 6.76 10.68
C GLY A 35 -3.58 7.73 10.04
N THR A 36 -3.15 8.96 9.79
CA THR A 36 -4.04 10.06 9.40
C THR A 36 -3.45 10.88 8.26
N ALA A 37 -4.31 11.65 7.60
CA ALA A 37 -3.91 12.75 6.74
C ALA A 37 -4.52 14.05 7.28
N ALA A 38 -3.70 15.09 7.43
CA ALA A 38 -4.16 16.40 7.87
C ALA A 38 -4.65 17.22 6.67
N GLY A 39 -5.97 17.38 6.56
CA GLY A 39 -6.62 18.14 5.48
C GLY A 39 -7.92 18.80 5.96
N ASN A 40 -8.87 18.96 5.04
CA ASN A 40 -10.18 19.55 5.32
C ASN A 40 -11.13 18.63 6.14
N ASP A 41 -10.74 17.37 6.33
CA ASP A 41 -11.52 16.37 7.05
C ASP A 41 -10.73 15.76 8.22
N PRO A 42 -11.02 16.18 9.46
CA PRO A 42 -10.29 15.71 10.64
C PRO A 42 -10.62 14.26 11.02
N SER A 43 -11.65 13.66 10.43
CA SER A 43 -12.06 12.28 10.71
C SER A 43 -11.38 11.24 9.81
N THR A 44 -10.44 11.68 8.98
CA THR A 44 -9.68 10.85 8.04
C THR A 44 -8.77 9.86 8.76
N LEU A 45 -8.91 8.59 8.41
CA LEU A 45 -7.97 7.52 8.70
C LEU A 45 -7.42 6.95 7.40
N LEU A 46 -6.12 6.66 7.43
CA LEU A 46 -5.39 5.96 6.38
C LEU A 46 -4.96 4.59 6.85
N GLU A 47 -5.14 3.60 5.99
CA GLU A 47 -4.47 2.30 6.11
C GLU A 47 -3.69 2.04 4.82
N LEU A 48 -2.41 1.74 4.94
CA LEU A 48 -1.51 1.54 3.83
C LEU A 48 -0.83 0.18 3.96
N GLU A 49 -1.06 -0.68 2.99
CA GLU A 49 -0.37 -1.95 2.84
C GLU A 49 0.68 -1.82 1.72
N ILE A 50 1.92 -2.17 2.02
CA ILE A 50 3.05 -2.11 1.07
C ILE A 50 3.74 -3.47 0.99
N CYS A 51 3.96 -3.92 -0.23
CA CYS A 51 4.60 -5.18 -0.59
C CYS A 51 5.72 -4.93 -1.63
N GLY A 52 6.77 -5.76 -1.60
CA GLY A 52 7.74 -5.84 -2.69
C GLY A 52 9.20 -5.94 -2.21
N PRO A 53 10.06 -6.72 -2.88
CA PRO A 53 11.49 -6.77 -2.57
C PRO A 53 12.28 -5.66 -3.27
N GLY A 54 13.48 -5.36 -2.76
CA GLY A 54 14.51 -4.65 -3.52
C GLY A 54 14.17 -3.20 -3.89
N GLY A 55 13.42 -2.50 -3.04
CA GLY A 55 13.10 -1.09 -3.23
C GLY A 55 11.96 -0.79 -4.21
N ALA A 56 11.48 -1.76 -5.00
CA ALA A 56 10.26 -1.60 -5.80
C ALA A 56 9.03 -1.89 -4.94
N LEU A 57 8.07 -0.96 -4.89
CA LEU A 57 6.90 -1.06 -4.02
C LEU A 57 5.61 -1.16 -4.83
N THR A 58 4.72 -2.02 -4.37
CA THR A 58 3.32 -2.12 -4.76
C THR A 58 2.47 -2.13 -3.50
N GLY A 59 1.20 -1.75 -3.57
CA GLY A 59 0.39 -1.74 -2.37
C GLY A 59 -1.05 -1.35 -2.56
N ARG A 60 -1.75 -1.27 -1.42
CA ARG A 60 -3.12 -0.78 -1.31
C ARG A 60 -3.19 0.33 -0.27
N LEU A 61 -3.89 1.39 -0.58
CA LEU A 61 -4.19 2.48 0.35
C LEU A 61 -5.71 2.57 0.52
N GLN A 62 -6.18 2.47 1.75
CA GLN A 62 -7.56 2.73 2.13
C GLN A 62 -7.64 4.09 2.82
N TRP A 63 -8.43 4.98 2.24
CA TRP A 63 -8.86 6.23 2.87
C TRP A 63 -10.25 6.03 3.43
N SER A 64 -10.46 6.33 4.71
CA SER A 64 -11.80 6.29 5.31
C SER A 64 -12.05 7.51 6.18
N SER A 65 -13.25 8.03 6.11
CA SER A 65 -13.68 9.19 6.89
C SER A 65 -15.17 9.07 7.18
N THR A 66 -15.58 9.49 8.38
CA THR A 66 -16.99 9.58 8.75
C THR A 66 -17.67 10.81 8.16
N THR A 67 -16.90 11.72 7.52
CA THR A 67 -17.41 12.96 6.89
C THR A 67 -17.33 12.90 5.36
N SER A 68 -16.19 12.51 4.78
CA SER A 68 -15.99 12.48 3.33
C SER A 68 -16.30 11.15 2.66
N GLY A 69 -16.58 10.08 3.42
CA GLY A 69 -16.74 8.72 2.92
C GLY A 69 -15.42 7.95 2.78
N HIS A 70 -15.33 7.00 1.85
CA HIS A 70 -14.15 6.12 1.75
C HIS A 70 -13.76 5.74 0.31
N ASN A 71 -12.49 5.36 0.12
CA ASN A 71 -11.98 4.79 -1.11
C ASN A 71 -10.86 3.79 -0.83
N THR A 72 -10.59 2.93 -1.81
CA THR A 72 -9.42 2.05 -1.84
C THR A 72 -8.68 2.28 -3.13
N ARG A 73 -7.35 2.33 -3.05
CA ARG A 73 -6.45 2.67 -4.14
C ARG A 73 -5.38 1.61 -4.27
N THR A 74 -4.99 1.30 -5.50
CA THR A 74 -3.76 0.55 -5.75
C THR A 74 -2.64 1.54 -5.96
N VAL A 75 -1.53 1.37 -5.25
CA VAL A 75 -0.37 2.27 -5.32
C VAL A 75 0.86 1.54 -5.83
N ARG A 76 1.77 2.28 -6.46
CA ARG A 76 3.09 1.80 -6.85
C ARG A 76 4.14 2.86 -6.58
N GLY A 77 5.38 2.44 -6.38
CA GLY A 77 6.51 3.36 -6.32
C GLY A 77 7.78 2.68 -5.84
N SER A 78 8.53 3.37 -4.99
CA SER A 78 9.87 2.93 -4.58
C SER A 78 10.22 3.33 -3.16
N LEU A 79 11.13 2.57 -2.56
CA LEU A 79 11.87 2.92 -1.36
C LEU A 79 13.32 3.23 -1.74
N ASP A 80 13.74 4.47 -1.51
CA ASP A 80 15.13 4.90 -1.66
C ASP A 80 15.67 5.35 -0.29
N ALA A 81 16.66 4.63 0.22
CA ALA A 81 17.17 4.76 1.58
C ALA A 81 16.04 4.76 2.64
N SER A 82 15.67 5.93 3.15
CA SER A 82 14.59 6.11 4.12
C SER A 82 13.32 6.75 3.53
N THR A 83 13.26 7.00 2.23
CA THR A 83 12.14 7.71 1.59
C THR A 83 11.30 6.75 0.76
N VAL A 84 10.02 6.63 1.11
CA VAL A 84 8.98 5.94 0.35
C VAL A 84 8.31 6.95 -0.58
N THR A 85 8.40 6.71 -1.88
CA THR A 85 7.63 7.45 -2.89
C THR A 85 6.58 6.53 -3.48
N LEU A 86 5.31 6.96 -3.51
CA LEU A 86 4.21 6.18 -4.10
C LEU A 86 3.36 7.08 -5.00
N ALA A 87 2.62 6.48 -5.92
CA ALA A 87 1.61 7.14 -6.75
C ALA A 87 0.39 6.21 -6.91
N ASP A 88 -0.80 6.81 -7.03
CA ASP A 88 -2.01 6.06 -7.35
C ASP A 88 -1.94 5.51 -8.78
N VAL A 89 -2.27 4.24 -8.93
CA VAL A 89 -2.39 3.56 -10.23
C VAL A 89 -3.85 3.35 -10.62
N ALA A 90 -4.70 3.05 -9.63
CA ALA A 90 -6.13 2.87 -9.80
C ALA A 90 -6.87 3.10 -8.48
N MET A 91 -8.16 3.37 -8.57
CA MET A 91 -9.07 3.54 -7.43
C MET A 91 -10.24 2.55 -7.57
N PRO A 92 -10.02 1.26 -7.26
CA PRO A 92 -11.04 0.22 -7.44
C PRO A 92 -12.32 0.45 -6.63
N VAL A 93 -12.24 1.16 -5.50
CA VAL A 93 -13.40 1.52 -4.67
C VAL A 93 -13.40 3.02 -4.48
N SER A 94 -14.54 3.66 -4.76
CA SER A 94 -14.75 5.09 -4.52
C SER A 94 -16.20 5.32 -4.09
N ALA A 95 -16.39 5.63 -2.81
CA ALA A 95 -17.69 5.89 -2.19
C ALA A 95 -17.63 7.21 -1.39
N PRO A 96 -17.60 8.37 -2.07
CA PRO A 96 -17.62 9.65 -1.39
C PRO A 96 -18.99 9.91 -0.75
N ALA A 97 -18.99 10.62 0.38
CA ALA A 97 -20.20 11.18 0.96
C ALA A 97 -20.85 12.21 0.00
N PRO A 98 -22.16 12.49 0.10
CA PRO A 98 -22.80 13.53 -0.72
C PRO A 98 -22.06 14.87 -0.63
N GLY A 99 -21.76 15.46 -1.80
CA GLY A 99 -21.02 16.73 -1.90
C GLY A 99 -19.49 16.59 -1.85
N TRP A 100 -18.96 15.38 -1.62
CA TRP A 100 -17.53 15.11 -1.66
C TRP A 100 -17.11 14.45 -2.98
N ARG A 101 -15.83 14.58 -3.31
CA ARG A 101 -15.19 13.87 -4.41
C ARG A 101 -13.82 13.40 -3.97
N PHE A 102 -13.41 12.23 -4.46
CA PHE A 102 -12.03 11.77 -4.31
C PHE A 102 -11.24 12.04 -5.57
N CYS A 103 -9.95 12.33 -5.38
CA CYS A 103 -8.99 12.57 -6.44
C CYS A 103 -7.88 11.54 -6.34
N THR A 104 -7.37 11.09 -7.48
CA THR A 104 -6.12 10.34 -7.51
C THR A 104 -4.96 11.23 -7.05
N ILE A 105 -4.07 10.67 -6.25
CA ILE A 105 -2.86 11.31 -5.79
C ILE A 105 -1.74 11.00 -6.78
N ASP A 106 -1.08 12.06 -7.25
CA ASP A 106 0.04 11.95 -8.17
C ASP A 106 1.29 11.43 -7.46
N GLN A 107 1.49 11.86 -6.22
CA GLN A 107 2.67 11.50 -5.44
C GLN A 107 2.40 11.54 -3.93
N TYR A 108 2.83 10.49 -3.26
CA TYR A 108 3.10 10.43 -1.83
C TYR A 108 4.61 10.46 -1.65
N THR A 109 5.11 11.29 -0.73
CA THR A 109 6.52 11.33 -0.34
C THR A 109 6.57 11.20 1.18
N LEU A 110 7.00 10.03 1.66
CA LEU A 110 6.98 9.67 3.08
C LEU A 110 8.39 9.30 3.54
N ALA A 111 8.89 9.96 4.57
CA ALA A 111 10.16 9.67 5.22
C ALA A 111 9.96 8.67 6.35
N ARG A 112 10.84 7.67 6.44
CA ARG A 112 10.98 6.75 7.57
C ARG A 112 11.67 7.50 8.71
N THR A 113 10.89 8.06 9.63
CA THR A 113 11.37 8.83 10.79
C THR A 113 11.76 7.94 11.97
N SER A 114 11.22 6.73 12.02
CA SER A 114 11.63 5.66 12.93
C SER A 114 11.40 4.30 12.26
N PRO A 115 11.84 3.17 12.84
CA PRO A 115 11.49 1.86 12.30
C PRO A 115 9.99 1.73 12.03
N ASP A 116 9.15 2.18 12.96
CA ASP A 116 7.69 2.00 12.94
C ASP A 116 6.90 3.26 12.52
N ALA A 117 7.55 4.28 11.96
CA ALA A 117 6.88 5.52 11.57
C ALA A 117 7.25 5.98 10.15
N LEU A 118 6.23 6.44 9.41
CA LEU A 118 6.35 7.13 8.12
C LEU A 118 5.64 8.47 8.23
N ASP A 119 6.35 9.56 7.95
CA ASP A 119 5.83 10.92 7.98
C ASP A 119 6.12 11.62 6.66
N GLY A 120 5.17 12.42 6.16
CA GLY A 120 5.39 13.16 4.93
C GLY A 120 4.15 13.84 4.42
N HIS A 121 3.96 13.81 3.10
CA HIS A 121 2.83 14.46 2.46
C HIS A 121 2.41 13.75 1.18
N TYR A 122 1.25 14.15 0.67
CA TYR A 122 0.85 13.86 -0.69
C TYR A 122 0.52 15.13 -1.48
N ALA A 123 0.52 15.01 -2.80
CA ALA A 123 0.02 16.03 -3.71
C ALA A 123 -0.82 15.43 -4.85
N SER A 124 -1.91 16.12 -5.21
CA SER A 124 -2.69 15.88 -6.42
C SER A 124 -2.81 17.17 -7.23
N ARG A 125 -2.18 17.22 -8.40
CA ARG A 125 -2.24 18.38 -9.30
C ARG A 125 -3.62 18.54 -9.92
N SER A 126 -4.27 17.43 -10.27
CA SER A 126 -5.61 17.43 -10.87
C SER A 126 -6.67 18.13 -10.01
N CYS A 127 -6.50 18.07 -8.68
CA CYS A 127 -7.40 18.68 -7.73
C CYS A 127 -6.80 19.85 -6.95
N ASN A 128 -5.55 20.23 -7.24
CA ASN A 128 -4.78 21.22 -6.48
C ASN A 128 -4.83 20.94 -4.97
N ASP A 129 -4.66 19.68 -4.60
CA ASP A 129 -4.83 19.18 -3.24
C ASP A 129 -3.50 18.69 -2.64
N ARG A 130 -3.33 18.88 -1.34
CA ARG A 130 -2.14 18.48 -0.58
C ARG A 130 -2.52 18.23 0.88
N ALA A 131 -1.90 17.23 1.49
CA ALA A 131 -2.05 16.99 2.92
C ALA A 131 -0.77 16.43 3.52
N GLU A 132 -0.58 16.66 4.81
CA GLU A 132 0.42 15.94 5.61
C GLU A 132 -0.09 14.55 5.94
N VAL A 133 0.81 13.58 6.02
CA VAL A 133 0.51 12.17 6.26
C VAL A 133 1.39 11.67 7.38
N HIS A 134 0.77 11.02 8.37
CA HIS A 134 1.44 10.37 9.48
C HIS A 134 0.96 8.93 9.57
N LEU A 135 1.87 7.96 9.54
CA LEU A 135 1.54 6.54 9.60
C LEU A 135 2.44 5.81 10.60
N THR A 136 1.83 4.94 11.39
CA THR A 136 2.50 4.02 12.31
C THR A 136 2.33 2.60 11.80
N ARG A 137 3.39 1.80 11.90
CA ARG A 137 3.34 0.39 11.51
C ARG A 137 2.46 -0.41 12.46
N VAL A 138 1.63 -1.28 11.89
CA VAL A 138 0.77 -2.23 12.60
C VAL A 138 1.35 -3.64 12.53
N SER A 139 1.85 -4.05 11.36
CA SER A 139 2.40 -5.39 11.16
C SER A 139 3.38 -5.46 9.99
N GLY A 140 4.11 -6.57 9.93
CA GLY A 140 5.16 -6.81 8.93
C GLY A 140 6.40 -5.95 9.17
N THR A 141 7.33 -6.01 8.23
CA THR A 141 8.49 -5.12 8.18
C THR A 141 8.49 -4.44 6.83
N LEU A 142 8.85 -3.16 6.78
CA LEU A 142 9.09 -2.54 5.48
C LEU A 142 10.24 -3.31 4.82
N PRO A 143 10.19 -3.54 3.50
CA PRO A 143 11.34 -4.06 2.78
C PRO A 143 12.55 -3.19 3.11
N GLU A 144 13.68 -3.81 3.43
CA GLU A 144 14.92 -3.05 3.50
C GLU A 144 15.25 -2.57 2.09
N PRO A 145 15.81 -1.35 1.94
CA PRO A 145 16.39 -0.94 0.67
C PRO A 145 17.36 -2.05 0.29
N GLY A 146 17.10 -2.71 -0.84
CA GLY A 146 18.04 -3.72 -1.31
C GLY A 146 19.38 -3.01 -1.45
N ASP A 147 20.40 -3.49 -0.75
CA ASP A 147 21.75 -3.02 -1.03
C ASP A 147 21.97 -3.31 -2.51
N PRO A 148 22.13 -2.27 -3.36
CA PRO A 148 22.28 -2.48 -4.79
C PRO A 148 23.53 -3.32 -5.11
N GLY A 149 24.43 -3.52 -4.14
CA GLY A 149 25.58 -4.42 -4.21
C GLY A 149 25.44 -5.75 -3.48
N ALA A 150 24.35 -6.04 -2.76
CA ALA A 150 24.16 -7.34 -2.14
C ALA A 150 23.90 -8.39 -3.23
N LEU A 151 24.95 -9.16 -3.53
CA LEU A 151 24.83 -10.37 -4.32
C LEU A 151 23.72 -11.24 -3.71
N PRO A 152 22.87 -11.88 -4.53
CA PRO A 152 21.85 -12.79 -4.02
C PRO A 152 22.51 -13.78 -3.06
N PRO A 153 21.85 -14.15 -1.95
CA PRO A 153 22.41 -15.11 -1.01
C PRO A 153 22.84 -16.35 -1.81
N LEU A 154 24.13 -16.67 -1.74
CA LEU A 154 24.66 -17.86 -2.40
C LEU A 154 23.75 -19.03 -2.00
N PRO A 155 23.26 -19.84 -2.96
CA PRO A 155 22.48 -21.02 -2.60
C PRO A 155 23.26 -21.79 -1.55
N PRO A 156 22.60 -22.31 -0.49
CA PRO A 156 23.30 -23.04 0.56
C PRO A 156 24.20 -24.04 -0.13
N ALA A 157 25.51 -23.94 0.13
CA ALA A 157 26.50 -24.82 -0.47
C ALA A 157 25.99 -26.22 -0.22
N SER A 158 25.44 -26.85 -1.25
CA SER A 158 24.88 -28.17 -1.16
C SER A 158 26.08 -29.05 -0.91
N GLY A 159 26.28 -29.34 0.37
CA GLY A 159 27.35 -30.17 0.84
C GLY A 159 27.30 -31.47 0.05
N LEU A 160 28.47 -31.81 -0.48
CA LEU A 160 28.93 -33.18 -0.67
C LEU A 160 28.24 -33.96 -1.79
N CYS A 161 28.93 -33.97 -2.93
CA CYS A 161 29.35 -35.18 -3.64
C CYS A 161 28.81 -36.51 -3.08
N MET A 162 27.58 -36.90 -3.42
CA MET A 162 27.30 -38.33 -3.60
C MET A 162 27.70 -38.69 -5.03
N VAL A 163 28.90 -39.24 -5.15
CA VAL A 163 29.29 -40.01 -6.34
C VAL A 163 28.36 -41.23 -6.36
N ALA A 164 27.29 -41.15 -7.14
CA ALA A 164 26.48 -42.34 -7.42
C ALA A 164 27.37 -43.33 -8.19
N PRO A 165 27.54 -44.58 -7.72
CA PRO A 165 28.17 -45.60 -8.54
C PRO A 165 27.30 -45.83 -9.78
N VAL A 166 27.91 -45.68 -10.95
CA VAL A 166 27.28 -45.96 -12.24
C VAL A 166 27.00 -47.46 -12.31
N PRO A 167 25.73 -47.93 -12.37
CA PRO A 167 25.50 -49.29 -12.81
C PRO A 167 25.70 -49.33 -14.33
N PHE A 168 26.85 -49.85 -14.75
CA PHE A 168 26.99 -50.45 -16.07
C PHE A 168 25.96 -51.58 -16.17
N GLY A 169 24.84 -51.33 -16.84
CA GLY A 169 23.80 -52.35 -16.94
C GLY A 169 22.66 -51.98 -17.87
N LEU A 170 22.71 -52.58 -19.06
CA LEU A 170 21.61 -52.86 -19.98
C LEU A 170 21.05 -51.72 -20.84
N TRP A 171 21.64 -51.64 -22.03
CA TRP A 171 20.92 -51.84 -23.29
C TRP A 171 19.61 -52.63 -23.12
N LEU A 172 18.47 -52.09 -23.58
CA LEU A 172 17.61 -52.73 -24.60
C LEU A 172 16.38 -51.85 -24.92
N LEU A 173 16.27 -51.50 -26.21
CA LEU A 173 15.07 -51.56 -27.06
C LEU A 173 13.74 -50.92 -26.57
N GLY A 174 13.27 -49.92 -27.31
CA GLY A 174 11.88 -49.47 -27.23
C GLY A 174 11.49 -48.42 -28.26
N LEU A 175 11.42 -48.82 -29.53
CA LEU A 175 10.79 -48.12 -30.65
C LEU A 175 9.27 -47.91 -30.42
N LEU A 176 8.71 -46.96 -31.18
CA LEU A 176 7.28 -46.70 -31.46
C LEU A 176 6.56 -45.82 -30.41
N ALA A 177 5.76 -44.80 -30.76
CA ALA A 177 5.11 -44.49 -32.02
C ALA A 177 4.81 -42.98 -32.13
N LEU A 178 4.96 -42.45 -33.35
CA LEU A 178 4.21 -41.28 -33.79
C LEU A 178 2.71 -41.55 -33.69
N ARG A 179 1.95 -40.63 -33.11
CA ARG A 179 0.53 -40.48 -33.45
C ARG A 179 0.15 -39.02 -33.52
N ARG A 180 0.05 -38.53 -34.77
CA ARG A 180 -0.69 -37.32 -35.16
C ARG A 180 -2.14 -37.44 -34.72
N ARG A 181 -2.73 -36.35 -34.25
CA ARG A 181 -4.14 -36.01 -34.45
C ARG A 181 -4.23 -34.50 -34.67
N ASP A 182 -4.55 -34.18 -35.92
CA ASP A 182 -5.40 -33.11 -36.45
C ASP A 182 -5.49 -31.78 -35.71
#